data_AF-A0A6I9NY72-F1
#
_entry.id   AF-A0A6I9NY72-F1
#
_cell.length_a   1.000
_cell.length_b   1.000
_cell.length_c   1.000
_cell.angle_alpha   90.00
_cell.angle_beta   90.00
_cell.angle_gamma   90.00
#
_symmetry.space_group_name_H-M   'P 1'
#
loop_
_entity.id
_entity.type
_entity.pdbx_description
1 polymer ?
#
loop_
_entity_poly.entity_id
_entity_poly.type
_entity_poly.pdbx_seq_one_letter_code
_entity_poly.pdbx_strand_id
1 'polypeptide(L)'
;MYAFVAVDNQQLQYLWDWKQHNLSISAGKLFFRANPKLCMSEIRKMWNKTGIQGHFEESDFRNNGDRASCESTILRFKSNSTMSTRIKLTWQRYRPTDFRDLISFIVYYKEA
;
A
#
# COMPACT_ATOMS: atom_id res chain seq x y z
N MET A 1 -12.25 -19.03 -15.73
CA MET A 1 -11.17 -19.67 -14.95
C MET A 1 -10.28 -18.57 -14.37
N TYR A 2 -9.95 -18.65 -13.08
CA TYR A 2 -9.08 -17.69 -12.41
C TYR A 2 -7.64 -18.22 -12.35
N ALA A 3 -6.66 -17.35 -12.58
CA ALA A 3 -5.23 -17.70 -12.49
C ALA A 3 -4.62 -17.29 -11.15
N PHE A 4 -5.20 -16.28 -10.50
CA PHE A 4 -4.78 -15.81 -9.19
C PHE A 4 -6.00 -15.45 -8.37
N VAL A 5 -6.03 -15.91 -7.12
CA VAL A 5 -7.16 -15.75 -6.20
C VAL A 5 -6.61 -15.33 -4.83
N ALA A 6 -7.08 -14.20 -4.31
CA ALA A 6 -6.82 -13.76 -2.94
C ALA A 6 -8.12 -13.28 -2.28
N VAL A 7 -8.58 -14.04 -1.30
CA VAL A 7 -9.86 -13.82 -0.62
C VAL A 7 -9.64 -13.79 0.88
N ASP A 8 -10.29 -12.84 1.55
CA ASP A 8 -10.38 -12.74 3.01
C ASP A 8 -9.02 -12.59 3.74
N ASN A 9 -8.08 -11.87 3.13
CA ASN A 9 -6.78 -11.61 3.75
C ASN A 9 -6.83 -10.31 4.56
N GLN A 10 -7.17 -10.42 5.84
CA GLN A 10 -7.43 -9.29 6.74
C GLN A 10 -6.24 -8.33 6.94
N GLN A 11 -5.00 -8.82 6.76
CA GLN A 11 -3.78 -8.04 6.98
C GLN A 11 -2.97 -7.78 5.70
N LEU A 12 -3.40 -8.30 4.56
CA LEU A 12 -2.68 -8.15 3.30
C LEU A 12 -2.71 -6.68 2.86
N GLN A 13 -1.53 -6.06 2.80
CA GLN A 13 -1.35 -4.64 2.44
C GLN A 13 -0.70 -4.46 1.07
N TYR A 14 0.26 -5.33 0.76
CA TYR A 14 1.08 -5.25 -0.45
C TYR A 14 1.15 -6.64 -1.10
N LEU A 15 1.34 -6.67 -2.41
CA LEU A 15 1.47 -7.92 -3.17
C LEU A 15 2.95 -8.27 -3.42
N TRP A 16 3.65 -7.47 -4.22
CA TRP A 16 5.08 -7.66 -4.53
C TRP A 16 5.81 -6.33 -4.66
N ASP A 17 7.13 -6.35 -4.41
CA ASP A 17 8.01 -5.30 -4.92
C ASP A 17 8.31 -5.55 -6.39
N TRP A 18 7.56 -4.87 -7.26
CA TRP A 18 7.67 -4.95 -8.72
C TRP A 18 8.97 -4.39 -9.30
N LYS A 19 9.87 -3.82 -8.49
CA LYS A 19 11.24 -3.52 -8.93
C LYS A 19 12.12 -4.77 -8.95
N GLN A 20 11.78 -5.77 -8.14
CA GLN A 20 12.57 -6.98 -7.94
C GLN A 20 11.86 -8.22 -8.50
N HIS A 21 10.55 -8.14 -8.71
CA HIS A 21 9.72 -9.26 -9.15
C HIS A 21 9.23 -9.08 -10.58
N ASN A 22 9.34 -10.16 -11.37
CA ASN A 22 8.73 -10.29 -12.67
C ASN A 22 7.76 -11.48 -12.65
N LEU A 23 6.54 -11.25 -13.10
CA LEU A 23 5.47 -12.25 -13.13
C LEU A 23 4.64 -12.02 -14.39
N SER A 24 4.33 -13.09 -15.12
CA SER A 24 3.44 -13.05 -16.28
C SER A 24 2.30 -14.04 -16.11
N ILE A 25 1.08 -13.64 -16.43
CA ILE A 25 -0.11 -14.51 -16.40
C ILE A 25 -0.63 -14.62 -17.85
N SER A 26 -0.35 -15.75 -18.48
CA SER A 26 -0.67 -15.98 -19.90
C SER A 26 -2.15 -16.19 -20.18
N ALA A 27 -2.89 -16.77 -19.23
CA ALA A 27 -4.32 -17.02 -19.34
C ALA A 27 -4.99 -16.99 -17.96
N GLY A 28 -6.28 -16.64 -17.93
CA GLY A 28 -7.09 -16.57 -16.72
C GLY A 28 -7.22 -15.14 -16.15
N LYS A 29 -8.09 -15.00 -15.13
CA LYS A 29 -8.41 -13.71 -14.49
C LYS A 29 -7.86 -13.60 -13.07
N LEU A 30 -7.70 -12.38 -12.59
CA LEU A 30 -7.48 -12.08 -11.17
C LEU A 30 -8.81 -12.13 -10.41
N PHE A 31 -8.77 -12.59 -9.17
CA PHE A 31 -9.90 -12.51 -8.24
C PHE A 31 -9.43 -12.02 -6.87
N PHE A 32 -9.88 -10.82 -6.50
CA PHE A 32 -9.59 -10.22 -5.19
C PHE A 32 -10.90 -9.83 -4.50
N ARG A 33 -11.13 -10.33 -3.29
CA ARG A 33 -12.32 -9.97 -2.50
C ARG A 33 -12.02 -9.98 -1.00
N ALA A 34 -12.60 -9.04 -0.27
CA ALA A 34 -12.50 -8.97 1.19
C ALA A 34 -11.05 -8.85 1.70
N ASN A 35 -10.22 -8.05 1.02
CA ASN A 35 -8.87 -7.72 1.47
C ASN A 35 -8.86 -6.26 1.96
N PRO A 36 -9.25 -5.98 3.22
CA PRO A 36 -9.59 -4.62 3.64
C PRO A 36 -8.41 -3.66 3.72
N LYS A 37 -7.19 -4.18 3.87
CA LYS A 37 -5.95 -3.39 3.91
C LYS A 37 -5.22 -3.32 2.57
N LEU A 38 -5.73 -3.99 1.53
CA LEU A 38 -5.10 -4.03 0.21
C LEU A 38 -5.69 -2.94 -0.68
N CYS A 39 -4.88 -1.95 -1.03
CA CYS A 39 -5.31 -0.87 -1.90
C CYS A 39 -5.61 -1.33 -3.33
N MET A 40 -6.66 -0.74 -3.93
CA MET A 40 -6.99 -0.95 -5.34
C MET A 40 -5.84 -0.60 -6.30
N SER A 41 -5.00 0.37 -5.94
CA SER A 41 -3.79 0.73 -6.68
C SER A 41 -2.78 -0.42 -6.78
N GLU A 42 -2.67 -1.29 -5.77
CA GLU A 42 -1.78 -2.46 -5.79
C GLU A 42 -2.32 -3.56 -6.71
N ILE A 43 -3.63 -3.79 -6.71
CA ILE A 43 -4.29 -4.74 -7.63
C ILE A 43 -4.15 -4.25 -9.08
N ARG A 44 -4.38 -2.96 -9.34
CA ARG A 44 -4.18 -2.34 -10.65
C ARG A 44 -2.72 -2.44 -11.11
N LYS A 45 -1.77 -2.26 -10.19
CA LYS A 45 -0.34 -2.43 -10.48
C LYS A 45 -0.01 -3.88 -10.87
N MET A 46 -0.56 -4.87 -10.17
CA MET A 46 -0.43 -6.28 -10.54
C MET A 46 -1.00 -6.56 -11.93
N TRP A 47 -2.21 -6.06 -12.23
CA TRP A 47 -2.82 -6.20 -13.55
C TRP A 47 -1.90 -5.71 -14.66
N ASN A 48 -1.36 -4.50 -14.51
CA ASN A 48 -0.46 -3.90 -15.49
C ASN A 48 0.87 -4.65 -15.63
N LYS A 49 1.41 -5.19 -14.53
CA LYS A 49 2.70 -5.88 -14.52
C LYS A 49 2.64 -7.31 -15.02
N THR A 50 1.50 -7.97 -14.86
CA THR A 50 1.32 -9.39 -15.21
C THR A 50 0.92 -9.63 -16.66
N GLY A 51 0.57 -8.57 -17.40
CA GLY A 51 0.25 -8.65 -18.83
C GLY A 51 -1.08 -9.36 -19.13
N ILE A 52 -1.97 -9.46 -18.13
CA ILE A 52 -3.29 -10.06 -18.31
C ILE A 52 -4.05 -9.28 -19.36
N GLN A 53 -4.61 -10.01 -20.32
CA GLN A 53 -5.39 -9.46 -21.42
C GLN A 53 -6.83 -9.16 -20.97
N GLY A 54 -7.39 -8.08 -21.49
CA GLY A 54 -8.78 -7.67 -21.25
C GLY A 54 -8.92 -6.28 -20.63
N HIS A 55 -10.16 -5.92 -20.30
CA HIS A 55 -10.46 -4.66 -19.62
C HIS A 55 -10.37 -4.83 -18.11
N PHE A 56 -9.70 -3.88 -17.44
CA PHE A 56 -9.70 -3.81 -15.99
C PHE A 56 -10.96 -3.09 -15.52
N GLU A 57 -11.92 -3.83 -15.00
CA GLU A 57 -13.16 -3.29 -14.45
C GLU A 57 -13.03 -3.13 -12.92
N GLU A 58 -13.06 -1.89 -12.41
CA GLU A 58 -12.93 -1.67 -10.95
C GLU A 58 -14.08 -2.29 -10.15
N SER A 59 -15.25 -2.42 -10.76
CA SER A 59 -16.43 -3.05 -10.17
C SER A 59 -16.18 -4.51 -9.75
N ASP A 60 -15.33 -5.24 -10.48
CA ASP A 60 -14.96 -6.63 -10.21
C ASP A 60 -14.15 -6.79 -8.91
N PHE A 61 -13.51 -5.71 -8.46
CA PHE A 61 -12.61 -5.69 -7.31
C PHE A 61 -13.17 -4.86 -6.15
N ARG A 62 -14.49 -4.64 -6.11
CA ARG A 62 -15.15 -3.98 -4.97
C ARG A 62 -14.86 -4.73 -3.66
N ASN A 63 -14.86 -3.99 -2.55
CA ASN A 63 -14.59 -4.48 -1.18
C ASN A 63 -13.13 -4.88 -0.92
N ASN A 64 -12.19 -4.16 -1.52
CA ASN A 64 -10.77 -4.18 -1.17
C ASN A 64 -10.34 -2.77 -0.78
N GLY A 65 -9.51 -2.65 0.27
CA GLY A 65 -8.94 -1.37 0.69
C GLY A 65 -9.84 -0.45 1.53
N ASP A 66 -10.98 -0.93 2.03
CA ASP A 66 -11.92 -0.16 2.86
C ASP A 66 -11.32 0.29 4.21
N ARG A 67 -10.25 -0.36 4.66
CA ARG A 67 -9.48 -0.02 5.87
C ARG A 67 -8.03 0.31 5.56
N ALA A 68 -7.73 0.69 4.32
CA ALA A 68 -6.39 1.03 3.88
C ALA A 68 -6.23 2.54 3.71
N SER A 69 -5.07 3.06 4.09
CA SER A 69 -4.65 4.43 3.76
C SER A 69 -3.91 4.40 2.42
N CYS A 70 -4.66 4.42 1.31
CA CYS A 70 -4.09 4.31 -0.03
C CYS A 70 -3.40 5.59 -0.51
N GLU A 71 -3.86 6.72 -0.01
CA GLU A 71 -3.20 8.01 -0.19
C GLU A 71 -2.20 8.22 0.95
N SER A 72 -0.98 8.60 0.58
CA SER A 72 0.08 8.87 1.55
C SER A 72 0.77 10.18 1.24
N THR A 73 1.14 10.92 2.29
CA THR A 73 1.97 12.11 2.16
C THR A 73 3.35 11.83 2.75
N ILE A 74 4.38 12.22 2.01
CA ILE A 74 5.76 12.06 2.47
C ILE A 74 6.05 13.12 3.54
N LEU A 75 6.34 12.68 4.76
CA LEU A 75 6.86 13.54 5.83
C LEU A 75 8.36 13.76 5.64
N ARG A 76 8.78 15.02 5.48
CA ARG A 76 10.19 15.40 5.36
C ARG A 76 10.80 15.74 6.72
N PHE A 77 11.96 15.15 7.02
CA PHE A 77 12.76 15.55 8.18
C PHE A 77 13.31 16.96 8.00
N LYS A 78 13.31 17.72 9.10
CA LYS A 78 13.86 19.08 9.19
C LYS A 78 15.25 19.09 9.81
N SER A 79 15.46 18.27 10.83
CA SER A 79 16.77 18.15 11.47
C SER A 79 16.97 16.77 12.11
N ASN A 80 18.23 16.37 12.14
CA ASN A 80 18.74 15.20 12.84
C ASN A 80 19.92 15.63 13.72
N SER A 81 19.90 15.24 14.99
CA SER A 81 21.04 15.45 15.90
C SER A 81 21.26 14.17 16.68
N THR A 82 22.51 13.71 16.71
CA THR A 82 22.92 12.47 17.35
C THR A 82 23.84 12.75 18.52
N MET A 83 23.74 11.90 19.54
CA MET A 83 24.65 11.80 20.67
C MET A 83 25.03 10.33 20.84
N SER A 84 25.93 10.01 21.77
CA SER A 84 26.38 8.63 22.00
C SER A 84 25.26 7.63 22.26
N THR A 85 24.16 8.05 22.91
CA THR A 85 23.03 7.18 23.29
C THR A 85 21.65 7.76 22.93
N ARG A 86 21.60 8.90 22.24
CA ARG A 86 20.35 9.62 21.97
C ARG A 86 20.31 10.12 20.53
N ILE A 87 19.12 10.11 19.97
CA ILE A 87 18.86 10.69 18.65
C ILE A 87 17.66 11.62 18.78
N LYS A 88 17.80 12.86 18.30
CA LYS A 88 16.73 13.84 18.18
C LYS A 88 16.39 14.03 16.70
N LEU A 89 15.15 13.72 16.34
CA LEU A 89 14.60 13.92 15.00
C LEU A 89 13.49 14.95 15.06
N THR A 90 13.43 15.83 14.06
CA THR A 90 12.28 16.72 13.84
C THR A 90 11.84 16.64 12.38
N TRP A 91 10.55 16.78 12.12
CA TRP A 91 9.98 16.75 10.77
C TRP A 91 9.01 17.89 10.54
N GLN A 92 8.61 18.08 9.28
CA GLN A 92 7.62 19.07 8.91
C GLN A 92 6.28 18.85 9.60
N ARG A 93 5.58 19.94 9.95
CA ARG A 93 4.21 19.85 10.44
C ARG A 93 3.34 19.30 9.33
N TYR A 94 2.55 18.29 9.64
CA TYR A 94 1.51 17.77 8.75
C TYR A 94 0.19 18.46 9.06
N ARG A 95 -0.56 18.84 8.02
CA ARG A 95 -1.94 19.30 8.14
C ARG A 95 -2.82 18.33 7.37
N PRO A 96 -3.86 17.74 7.99
CA PRO A 96 -4.78 16.87 7.30
C PRO A 96 -5.68 17.71 6.39
N THR A 97 -6.33 17.05 5.44
CA THR A 97 -7.26 17.70 4.53
C THR A 97 -8.54 18.14 5.24
N ASP A 98 -9.05 17.35 6.19
CA ASP A 98 -10.16 17.73 7.05
C ASP A 98 -9.62 18.23 8.40
N PHE A 99 -10.01 19.43 8.82
CA PHE A 99 -9.55 20.05 10.05
C PHE A 99 -10.05 19.33 11.32
N ARG A 100 -11.03 18.43 11.19
CA ARG A 100 -11.57 17.62 12.30
C ARG A 100 -10.77 16.36 12.54
N ASP A 101 -9.88 15.98 11.62
CA ASP A 101 -9.08 14.77 11.75
C ASP A 101 -8.09 14.89 12.91
N LEU A 102 -8.08 13.89 13.78
CA LEU A 102 -7.08 13.77 14.82
C LEU A 102 -5.75 13.30 14.22
N ILE A 103 -4.68 14.05 14.46
CA ILE A 103 -3.34 13.71 13.98
C ILE A 103 -2.51 13.15 15.12
N SER A 104 -1.90 12.00 14.87
CA SER A 104 -0.82 11.45 15.68
C SER A 104 0.29 10.95 14.76
N PHE A 105 1.50 10.80 15.31
CA PHE A 105 2.65 10.28 14.59
C PHE A 105 3.13 9.00 15.28
N ILE A 106 3.47 8.00 14.47
CA ILE A 106 4.13 6.78 14.94
C ILE A 106 5.54 6.78 14.35
N VAL A 107 6.55 6.65 15.21
CA VAL A 107 7.96 6.59 14.80
C VAL A 107 8.42 5.14 14.87
N TYR A 108 8.74 4.57 13.71
CA TYR A 108 9.34 3.24 13.60
C TYR A 108 10.86 3.38 13.51
N TYR A 109 11.60 2.69 14.38
CA TYR A 109 13.06 2.60 14.34
C TYR A 109 13.50 1.19 14.71
N LYS A 110 14.64 0.75 14.18
CA LYS A 110 15.29 -0.52 14.50
C LYS A 110 16.81 -0.36 14.34
N GLU A 111 17.57 -1.21 15.01
CA GLU A 111 18.97 -1.45 14.64
C GLU A 111 18.99 -2.10 13.24
N ALA A 112 19.91 -1.66 12.38
CA ALA A 112 19.98 -2.04 10.98
C ALA A 112 21.31 -2.73 10.67
#